data_AF-A0A8H4PR57-F1
#
_entry.id   AF-A0A8H4PR57-F1
#
_cell.length_a   1.000
_cell.length_b   1.000
_cell.length_c   1.000
_cell.angle_alpha   90.00
_cell.angle_beta   90.00
_cell.angle_gamma   90.00
#
_symmetry.space_group_name_H-M   'P 1'
#
loop_
_entity.id
_entity.type
_entity.pdbx_description
1 polymer ?
#
loop_
_entity_poly.entity_id
_entity_poly.type
_entity_poly.pdbx_seq_one_letter_code
_entity_poly.pdbx_strand_id
1 'polypeptide(L)'
;MVSSGRKDAALNPGEESALLSLREALVASKPITPQALELVIRIVTQWPYGDRLPGLDVLRCVARYPLAAQYSGPQGKTLLDVAIGSSVPEGEAPGENAAMMGARTLANLFGSADGRSLASSQADKAIAFLERLAGIEGGGPVGRSNRNVLIALTTSLVNFAVLAQKEKLLSSAQRRRLVVLVGAALRDQADAEVLYRALVALGTVLGDTAEAAGGMNIKEWIRAAKERCAEERVRGVADECLSLAR
;
A
#
# COMPACT_ATOMS: atom_id res chain seq x y z
N MET A 1 25.61 -7.62 -9.65
CA MET A 1 25.78 -6.35 -10.38
C MET A 1 27.19 -6.21 -10.97
N VAL A 2 28.26 -6.12 -10.16
CA VAL A 2 29.65 -6.05 -10.69
C VAL A 2 30.03 -7.33 -11.44
N SER A 3 29.75 -8.50 -10.85
CA SER A 3 29.99 -9.82 -11.46
C SER A 3 29.16 -10.07 -12.73
N SER A 4 28.06 -9.33 -12.92
CA SER A 4 27.19 -9.39 -14.10
C SER A 4 27.46 -8.27 -15.11
N GLY A 5 28.58 -7.54 -14.99
CA GLY A 5 29.01 -6.51 -15.94
C GLY A 5 28.23 -5.18 -15.88
N ARG A 6 27.23 -5.07 -15.00
CA ARG A 6 26.37 -3.89 -14.80
C ARG A 6 27.03 -2.86 -13.88
N LYS A 7 28.15 -2.28 -14.33
CA LYS A 7 28.91 -1.28 -13.56
C LYS A 7 28.12 0.01 -13.33
N ASP A 8 27.23 0.34 -14.26
CA ASP A 8 26.30 1.48 -14.22
C ASP A 8 25.27 1.39 -13.09
N ALA A 9 24.90 0.18 -12.70
CA ALA A 9 23.90 -0.08 -11.66
C ALA A 9 24.50 -0.65 -10.36
N ALA A 10 25.79 -0.97 -10.34
CA ALA A 10 26.50 -1.40 -9.13
C ALA A 10 26.65 -0.23 -8.13
N LEU A 11 26.73 -0.57 -6.84
CA LEU A 11 27.04 0.40 -5.80
C LEU A 11 28.55 0.63 -5.74
N ASN A 12 28.96 1.89 -5.58
CA ASN A 12 30.33 2.22 -5.20
C ASN A 12 30.49 2.29 -3.67
N PRO A 13 31.72 2.28 -3.12
CA PRO A 13 31.94 2.31 -1.66
C PRO A 13 31.29 3.51 -0.94
N GLY A 14 31.20 4.66 -1.60
CA GLY A 14 30.52 5.84 -1.05
C GLY A 14 29.01 5.64 -0.94
N GLU A 15 28.41 5.01 -1.94
CA GLU A 15 26.98 4.65 -1.94
C GLU A 15 26.65 3.58 -0.89
N GLU A 16 27.52 2.58 -0.73
CA GLU A 16 27.39 1.59 0.34
C GLU A 16 27.44 2.27 1.72
N SER A 17 28.40 3.17 1.93
CA SER A 17 28.48 3.96 3.16
C SER A 17 27.23 4.84 3.37
N ALA A 18 26.67 5.41 2.29
CA ALA A 18 25.44 6.20 2.38
C ALA A 18 24.23 5.35 2.80
N LEU A 19 24.12 4.10 2.32
CA LEU A 19 23.07 3.17 2.74
C LEU A 19 23.25 2.72 4.19
N LEU A 20 24.48 2.54 4.67
CA LEU A 20 24.77 2.25 6.08
C LEU A 20 24.32 3.41 6.98
N SER A 21 24.70 4.64 6.64
CA SER A 21 24.25 5.84 7.35
C SER A 21 22.72 6.01 7.31
N LEU A 22 22.10 5.71 6.16
CA LEU A 22 20.63 5.71 6.04
C LEU A 22 20.01 4.68 6.99
N ARG A 23 20.54 3.46 7.07
CA ARG A 23 20.06 2.43 8.00
C ARG A 23 20.14 2.92 9.45
N GLU A 24 21.26 3.51 9.86
CA GLU A 24 21.42 4.07 11.20
C GLU A 24 20.40 5.18 11.47
N ALA A 25 20.16 6.07 10.51
CA ALA A 25 19.15 7.11 10.61
C ALA A 25 17.74 6.51 10.75
N LEU A 26 17.39 5.50 9.96
CA LEU A 26 16.09 4.82 10.03
C LEU A 26 15.87 4.12 11.38
N VAL A 27 16.89 3.42 11.90
CA VAL A 27 16.83 2.76 13.22
C VAL A 27 16.67 3.79 14.33
N ALA A 28 17.39 4.91 14.26
CA ALA A 28 17.30 6.00 15.23
C ALA A 28 16.10 6.94 15.01
N SER A 29 15.24 6.66 14.02
CA SER A 29 14.13 7.54 13.61
C SER A 29 14.56 8.99 13.31
N LYS A 30 15.78 9.18 12.83
CA LYS A 30 16.33 10.47 12.41
C LYS A 30 15.86 10.83 10.99
N PRO A 31 15.88 12.11 10.60
CA PRO A 31 15.60 12.53 9.24
C PRO A 31 16.53 11.85 8.23
N ILE A 32 15.99 11.57 7.04
CA ILE A 32 16.75 11.05 5.89
C ILE A 32 17.28 12.22 5.04
N THR A 33 18.33 11.98 4.25
CA THR A 33 18.91 12.99 3.35
C THR A 33 18.42 12.84 1.91
N PRO A 34 18.42 13.92 1.10
CA PRO A 34 18.06 13.84 -0.33
C PRO A 34 18.93 12.83 -1.10
N GLN A 35 20.24 12.81 -0.83
CA GLN A 35 21.18 11.91 -1.49
C GLN A 35 20.86 10.44 -1.20
N ALA A 36 20.47 10.11 0.04
CA ALA A 36 20.08 8.76 0.41
C ALA A 36 18.77 8.35 -0.27
N LEU A 37 17.79 9.26 -0.37
CA LEU A 37 16.55 9.02 -1.09
C LEU A 37 16.78 8.79 -2.59
N GLU A 38 17.58 9.64 -3.23
CA GLU A 38 17.95 9.51 -4.65
C GLU A 38 18.64 8.17 -4.92
N LEU A 39 19.53 7.73 -4.04
CA LEU A 39 20.20 6.44 -4.14
C LEU A 39 19.19 5.27 -4.08
N VAL A 40 18.24 5.30 -3.14
CA VAL A 40 17.19 4.27 -3.03
C VAL A 40 16.32 4.23 -4.28
N ILE A 41 15.92 5.40 -4.79
CA ILE A 41 15.13 5.52 -6.03
C ILE A 41 15.90 4.97 -7.23
N ARG A 42 17.20 5.27 -7.32
CA ARG A 42 18.08 4.75 -8.36
C ARG A 42 18.14 3.22 -8.32
N ILE A 43 18.31 2.63 -7.14
CA ILE A 43 18.33 1.17 -6.94
C ILE A 43 17.04 0.55 -7.46
N VAL A 44 15.87 1.02 -7.01
CA VAL A 44 14.58 0.40 -7.40
C VAL A 44 14.21 0.63 -8.86
N THR A 45 14.72 1.68 -9.50
CA THR A 45 14.41 1.97 -10.91
C THR A 45 15.40 1.36 -11.90
N GLN A 46 16.68 1.20 -11.52
CA GLN A 46 17.73 0.77 -12.45
C GLN A 46 18.15 -0.69 -12.28
N TRP A 47 17.90 -1.32 -11.12
CA TRP A 47 18.20 -2.74 -10.97
C TRP A 47 17.23 -3.60 -11.80
N PRO A 48 17.65 -4.79 -12.26
CA PRO A 48 16.75 -5.76 -12.86
C PRO A 48 15.59 -6.08 -11.91
N TYR A 49 14.39 -6.37 -12.44
CA TYR A 49 13.20 -6.56 -11.62
C TYR A 49 13.40 -7.59 -10.49
N GLY A 50 14.03 -8.74 -10.80
CA GLY A 50 14.35 -9.78 -9.82
C GLY A 50 15.27 -9.36 -8.67
N ASP A 51 16.05 -8.29 -8.85
CA ASP A 51 17.00 -7.80 -7.85
C ASP A 51 16.44 -6.62 -7.03
N ARG A 52 15.30 -6.04 -7.40
CA ARG A 52 14.78 -4.78 -6.79
C ARG A 52 14.28 -4.94 -5.36
N LEU A 53 14.04 -6.17 -4.88
CA LEU A 53 13.36 -6.40 -3.59
C LEU A 53 14.05 -5.71 -2.40
N PRO A 54 15.39 -5.76 -2.22
CA PRO A 54 16.05 -5.03 -1.13
C PRO A 54 15.88 -3.51 -1.25
N GLY A 55 15.95 -2.97 -2.46
CA GLY A 55 15.69 -1.54 -2.70
C GLY A 55 14.27 -1.15 -2.34
N LEU A 56 13.28 -1.97 -2.71
CA LEU A 56 11.87 -1.76 -2.36
C LEU A 56 11.64 -1.85 -0.84
N ASP A 57 12.39 -2.71 -0.14
CA ASP A 57 12.33 -2.81 1.32
C ASP A 57 12.87 -1.55 2.01
N VAL A 58 13.91 -0.93 1.47
CA VAL A 58 14.38 0.38 1.93
C VAL A 58 13.40 1.50 1.53
N LEU A 59 12.83 1.44 0.32
CA LEU A 59 11.85 2.42 -0.18
C LEU A 59 10.65 2.54 0.77
N ARG A 60 10.09 1.41 1.22
CA ARG A 60 8.98 1.46 2.19
C ARG A 60 9.39 2.09 3.52
N CYS A 61 10.65 1.92 3.95
CA CYS A 61 11.13 2.47 5.21
C CYS A 61 11.27 4.00 5.14
N VAL A 62 11.71 4.52 3.99
CA VAL A 62 11.85 5.98 3.79
C VAL A 62 10.53 6.68 3.47
N ALA A 63 9.52 5.96 2.98
CA ALA A 63 8.23 6.54 2.56
C ALA A 63 7.46 7.28 3.66
N ARG A 64 7.73 6.98 4.94
CA ARG A 64 7.10 7.66 6.07
C ARG A 64 7.61 9.09 6.32
N TYR A 65 8.72 9.48 5.70
CA TYR A 65 9.34 10.78 5.89
C TYR A 65 8.79 11.81 4.91
N PRO A 66 8.56 13.08 5.33
CA PRO A 66 8.10 14.15 4.44
C PRO A 66 8.92 14.29 3.15
N LEU A 67 10.25 14.18 3.27
CA LEU A 67 11.16 14.28 2.13
C LEU A 67 10.83 13.27 1.01
N ALA A 68 10.39 12.06 1.38
CA ALA A 68 10.03 11.04 0.40
C ALA A 68 8.75 11.40 -0.36
N ALA A 69 7.75 11.98 0.31
CA ALA A 69 6.51 12.42 -0.32
C ALA A 69 6.70 13.65 -1.23
N GLN A 70 7.71 14.47 -0.94
CA GLN A 70 8.08 15.65 -1.74
C GLN A 70 8.94 15.32 -2.96
N TYR A 71 9.31 14.04 -3.15
CA TYR A 71 10.09 13.63 -4.31
C TYR A 71 9.37 13.97 -5.62
N SER A 72 10.09 14.69 -6.48
CA SER A 72 9.67 15.04 -7.84
C SER A 72 10.76 14.61 -8.80
N GLY A 73 10.56 13.47 -9.44
CA GLY A 73 11.45 12.89 -10.43
C GLY A 73 11.25 13.45 -11.84
N PRO A 74 11.97 12.91 -12.83
CA PRO A 74 11.79 13.28 -14.23
C PRO A 74 10.32 13.19 -14.65
N GLN A 75 9.85 14.18 -15.41
CA GLN A 75 8.45 14.30 -15.86
C GLN A 75 7.42 14.38 -14.72
N GLY A 76 7.84 14.82 -13.53
CA GLY A 76 6.96 14.96 -12.37
C GLY A 76 6.58 13.62 -11.72
N LYS A 77 7.35 12.55 -11.97
CA LYS A 77 7.13 11.25 -11.31
C LYS A 77 7.30 11.38 -9.81
N THR A 78 6.27 10.99 -9.08
CA THR A 78 6.23 11.01 -7.61
C THR A 78 6.84 9.74 -7.03
N LEU A 79 7.02 9.69 -5.71
CA LEU A 79 7.41 8.46 -5.03
C LEU A 79 6.40 7.31 -5.25
N LEU A 80 5.12 7.65 -5.37
CA LEU A 80 4.07 6.67 -5.67
C LEU A 80 4.28 6.04 -7.05
N ASP A 81 4.65 6.83 -8.06
CA ASP A 81 4.97 6.33 -9.40
C ASP A 81 6.18 5.38 -9.37
N VAL A 82 7.22 5.75 -8.61
CA VAL A 82 8.40 4.91 -8.41
C VAL A 82 8.01 3.60 -7.74
N ALA A 83 7.21 3.64 -6.67
CA ALA A 83 6.78 2.45 -5.95
C ALA A 83 5.94 1.50 -6.81
N ILE A 84 4.97 2.03 -7.57
CA ILE A 84 4.12 1.24 -8.47
C ILE A 84 4.95 0.62 -9.58
N GLY A 85 5.67 1.44 -10.37
CA GLY A 85 6.41 0.96 -11.53
C GLY A 85 7.58 0.02 -11.18
N SER A 86 8.12 0.13 -9.97
CA SER A 86 9.20 -0.76 -9.51
C SER A 86 8.68 -2.07 -8.90
N SER A 87 7.44 -2.10 -8.41
CA SER A 87 6.85 -3.27 -7.74
C SER A 87 6.00 -4.15 -8.68
N VAL A 88 5.26 -3.52 -9.59
CA VAL A 88 4.37 -4.15 -10.58
C VAL A 88 4.68 -3.52 -11.95
N PRO A 89 5.83 -3.84 -12.56
CA PRO A 89 6.20 -3.28 -13.86
C PRO A 89 5.25 -3.77 -14.97
N GLU A 90 5.03 -2.93 -15.96
CA GLU A 90 4.25 -3.29 -17.14
C GLU A 90 4.96 -4.37 -17.97
N GLY A 91 4.21 -5.32 -18.50
CA GLY A 91 4.74 -6.37 -19.38
C GLY A 91 5.43 -7.56 -18.68
N GLU A 92 5.62 -7.51 -17.36
CA GLU A 92 6.15 -8.62 -16.57
C GLU A 92 5.10 -9.13 -15.56
N ALA A 93 5.15 -10.42 -15.24
CA ALA A 93 4.30 -10.98 -14.19
C ALA A 93 4.77 -10.46 -12.82
N PRO A 94 3.92 -9.79 -12.02
CA PRO A 94 4.35 -9.21 -10.77
C PRO A 94 4.68 -10.29 -9.73
N GLY A 95 5.88 -10.22 -9.17
CA GLY A 95 6.27 -11.01 -8.01
C GLY A 95 5.57 -10.52 -6.74
N GLU A 96 5.02 -11.44 -5.97
CA GLU A 96 4.24 -11.15 -4.76
C GLU A 96 5.02 -10.31 -3.73
N ASN A 97 6.31 -10.60 -3.55
CA ASN A 97 7.16 -9.87 -2.60
C ASN A 97 7.40 -8.41 -3.03
N ALA A 98 7.60 -8.17 -4.33
CA ALA A 98 7.77 -6.82 -4.85
C ALA A 98 6.47 -6.02 -4.73
N ALA A 99 5.34 -6.61 -5.15
CA ALA A 99 4.00 -6.04 -5.02
C ALA A 99 3.66 -5.69 -3.56
N MET A 100 3.96 -6.60 -2.62
CA MET A 100 3.84 -6.37 -1.19
C MET A 100 4.62 -5.13 -0.74
N MET A 101 5.88 -4.98 -1.18
CA MET A 101 6.68 -3.81 -0.80
C MET A 101 6.16 -2.50 -1.41
N GLY A 102 5.60 -2.54 -2.62
CA GLY A 102 4.87 -1.41 -3.20
C GLY A 102 3.66 -0.99 -2.35
N ALA A 103 2.83 -1.95 -1.93
CA ALA A 103 1.70 -1.70 -1.04
C ALA A 103 2.13 -1.18 0.35
N ARG A 104 3.21 -1.73 0.92
CA ARG A 104 3.79 -1.22 2.18
C ARG A 104 4.35 0.20 2.03
N THR A 105 4.93 0.52 0.88
CA THR A 105 5.37 1.89 0.57
C THR A 105 4.19 2.86 0.55
N LEU A 106 3.11 2.50 -0.16
CA LEU A 106 1.86 3.27 -0.14
C LEU A 106 1.27 3.41 1.26
N ALA A 107 1.21 2.33 2.03
CA ALA A 107 0.72 2.38 3.41
C ALA A 107 1.56 3.34 4.27
N ASN A 108 2.89 3.32 4.13
CA ASN A 108 3.80 4.14 4.93
C ASN A 108 3.79 5.62 4.56
N LEU A 109 3.38 6.00 3.35
CA LEU A 109 3.19 7.43 2.97
C LEU A 109 2.27 8.15 3.96
N PHE A 110 1.25 7.47 4.48
CA PHE A 110 0.29 8.09 5.42
C PHE A 110 0.91 8.47 6.78
N GLY A 111 2.15 8.06 7.05
CA GLY A 111 2.91 8.40 8.26
C GLY A 111 3.31 9.87 8.39
N SER A 112 3.18 10.68 7.32
CA SER A 112 3.44 12.12 7.34
C SER A 112 2.30 12.93 6.71
N ALA A 113 2.21 14.23 6.99
CA ALA A 113 1.22 15.11 6.38
C ALA A 113 1.42 15.23 4.86
N ASP A 114 2.67 15.42 4.41
CA ASP A 114 3.02 15.45 2.99
C ASP A 114 2.65 14.15 2.28
N GLY A 115 2.89 12.99 2.92
CA GLY A 115 2.54 11.70 2.31
C GLY A 115 1.04 11.44 2.26
N ARG A 116 0.25 11.92 3.23
CA ARG A 116 -1.22 11.92 3.11
C ARG A 116 -1.71 12.83 1.99
N SER A 117 -1.12 14.02 1.85
CA SER A 117 -1.40 14.95 0.74
C SER A 117 -1.08 14.33 -0.62
N LEU A 118 0.07 13.65 -0.76
CA LEU A 118 0.43 12.90 -1.95
C LEU A 118 -0.57 11.77 -2.24
N ALA A 119 -0.90 10.94 -1.24
CA ALA A 119 -1.84 9.84 -1.40
C ALA A 119 -3.25 10.33 -1.79
N SER A 120 -3.67 11.48 -1.26
CA SER A 120 -4.95 12.10 -1.61
C SER A 120 -4.96 12.68 -3.02
N SER A 121 -3.93 13.45 -3.38
CA SER A 121 -3.84 14.08 -4.71
C SER A 121 -3.65 13.07 -5.84
N GLN A 122 -3.15 11.87 -5.53
CA GLN A 122 -2.97 10.76 -6.46
C GLN A 122 -3.88 9.57 -6.11
N ALA A 123 -5.02 9.81 -5.46
CA ALA A 123 -5.88 8.74 -4.94
C ALA A 123 -6.33 7.75 -6.03
N ASP A 124 -6.70 8.23 -7.22
CA ASP A 124 -7.13 7.33 -8.31
C ASP A 124 -6.05 6.36 -8.74
N LYS A 125 -4.79 6.83 -8.78
CA LYS A 125 -3.61 6.01 -9.12
C LYS A 125 -3.30 5.00 -8.02
N ALA A 126 -3.33 5.44 -6.76
CA ALA A 126 -3.09 4.57 -5.61
C ALA A 126 -4.18 3.48 -5.48
N ILE A 127 -5.45 3.83 -5.71
CA ILE A 127 -6.57 2.89 -5.68
C ILE A 127 -6.48 1.91 -6.86
N ALA A 128 -6.15 2.38 -8.06
CA ALA A 128 -5.95 1.50 -9.23
C ALA A 128 -4.82 0.48 -8.98
N PHE A 129 -3.74 0.90 -8.33
CA PHE A 129 -2.68 -0.03 -7.91
C PHE A 129 -3.21 -1.10 -6.95
N LEU A 130 -4.02 -0.75 -5.95
CA LEU A 130 -4.62 -1.73 -5.03
C LEU A 130 -5.63 -2.64 -5.75
N GLU A 131 -6.40 -2.12 -6.71
CA GLU A 131 -7.32 -2.90 -7.56
C GLU A 131 -6.57 -3.91 -8.41
N ARG A 132 -5.40 -3.54 -8.94
CA ARG A 132 -4.50 -4.46 -9.62
C ARG A 132 -4.03 -5.58 -8.70
N LEU A 133 -3.68 -5.29 -7.45
CA LEU A 133 -3.29 -6.32 -6.48
C LEU A 133 -4.46 -7.25 -6.12
N ALA A 134 -5.66 -6.69 -5.95
CA ALA A 134 -6.88 -7.43 -5.64
C ALA A 134 -7.43 -8.25 -6.82
N GLY A 135 -6.88 -8.08 -8.03
CA GLY A 135 -7.35 -8.73 -9.25
C GLY A 135 -8.71 -8.21 -9.72
N ILE A 136 -9.01 -6.94 -9.43
CA ILE A 136 -10.19 -6.23 -9.94
C ILE A 136 -9.89 -5.67 -11.33
N GLU A 137 -8.69 -5.14 -11.53
CA GLU A 137 -8.19 -4.63 -12.81
C GLU A 137 -6.88 -5.33 -13.21
N GLY A 138 -6.62 -5.44 -14.51
CA GLY A 138 -5.32 -5.90 -15.02
C GLY A 138 -4.99 -7.38 -14.81
N GLY A 139 -6.00 -8.25 -14.62
CA GLY A 139 -5.86 -9.70 -14.56
C GLY A 139 -6.10 -10.30 -13.18
N GLY A 140 -5.51 -11.48 -12.92
CA GLY A 140 -5.67 -12.18 -11.65
C GLY A 140 -5.01 -11.46 -10.46
N PRO A 141 -5.50 -11.72 -9.22
CA PRO A 141 -4.94 -11.14 -8.00
C PRO A 141 -3.47 -11.50 -7.81
N VAL A 142 -2.68 -10.54 -7.35
CA VAL A 142 -1.28 -10.77 -6.97
C VAL A 142 -1.26 -11.23 -5.51
N GLY A 143 -0.82 -12.45 -5.23
CA GLY A 143 -0.74 -12.96 -3.86
C GLY A 143 -2.11 -13.22 -3.21
N ARG A 144 -3.08 -13.81 -3.93
CA ARG A 144 -4.44 -14.11 -3.44
C ARG A 144 -4.46 -14.83 -2.09
N SER A 145 -3.50 -15.71 -1.84
CA SER A 145 -3.32 -16.47 -0.60
C SER A 145 -2.10 -16.03 0.22
N ASN A 146 -1.37 -15.02 -0.26
CA ASN A 146 -0.19 -14.51 0.44
C ASN A 146 -0.62 -13.53 1.53
N ARG A 147 -0.61 -14.03 2.77
CA ARG A 147 -0.94 -13.26 3.96
C ARG A 147 -0.26 -11.89 4.02
N ASN A 148 1.01 -11.79 3.61
CA ASN A 148 1.75 -10.54 3.73
C ASN A 148 1.31 -9.49 2.70
N VAL A 149 0.94 -9.92 1.48
CA VAL A 149 0.35 -9.04 0.46
C VAL A 149 -1.01 -8.54 0.94
N LEU A 150 -1.86 -9.44 1.45
CA LEU A 150 -3.20 -9.09 1.94
C LEU A 150 -3.15 -8.15 3.16
N ILE A 151 -2.21 -8.35 4.08
CA ILE A 151 -1.99 -7.41 5.19
C ILE A 151 -1.55 -6.05 4.64
N ALA A 152 -0.61 -5.99 3.70
CA ALA A 152 -0.19 -4.72 3.12
C ALA A 152 -1.34 -3.99 2.43
N LEU A 153 -2.12 -4.70 1.61
CA LEU A 153 -3.32 -4.19 0.93
C LEU A 153 -4.35 -3.65 1.92
N THR A 154 -4.75 -4.45 2.91
CA THR A 154 -5.76 -4.05 3.89
C THR A 154 -5.27 -2.91 4.80
N THR A 155 -3.96 -2.78 5.01
CA THR A 155 -3.39 -1.62 5.72
C THR A 155 -3.55 -0.34 4.92
N SER A 156 -3.27 -0.39 3.61
CA SER A 156 -3.53 0.76 2.72
C SER A 156 -5.01 1.12 2.70
N LEU A 157 -5.92 0.13 2.71
CA LEU A 157 -7.37 0.38 2.78
C LEU A 157 -7.78 1.07 4.09
N VAL A 158 -7.26 0.63 5.24
CA VAL A 158 -7.50 1.31 6.53
C VAL A 158 -7.04 2.77 6.46
N ASN A 159 -5.83 3.01 5.93
CA ASN A 159 -5.28 4.36 5.84
C ASN A 159 -6.11 5.28 4.93
N PHE A 160 -6.57 4.76 3.78
CA PHE A 160 -7.49 5.49 2.91
C PHE A 160 -8.86 5.72 3.53
N ALA A 161 -9.38 4.74 4.27
CA ALA A 161 -10.65 4.90 5.00
C ALA A 161 -10.54 6.02 6.05
N VAL A 162 -9.44 6.06 6.80
CA VAL A 162 -9.17 7.14 7.77
C VAL A 162 -9.02 8.48 7.07
N LEU A 163 -8.33 8.54 5.92
CA LEU A 163 -8.20 9.77 5.12
C LEU A 163 -9.57 10.28 4.66
N ALA A 164 -10.41 9.38 4.14
CA ALA A 164 -11.77 9.70 3.72
C ALA A 164 -12.62 10.23 4.89
N GLN A 165 -12.54 9.57 6.05
CA GLN A 165 -13.36 9.89 7.21
C GLN A 165 -12.91 11.14 7.96
N LYS A 166 -11.60 11.33 8.18
CA LYS A 166 -11.07 12.46 8.95
C LYS A 166 -10.84 13.71 8.13
N GLU A 167 -10.28 13.55 6.92
CA GLU A 167 -9.85 14.70 6.11
C GLU A 167 -10.87 15.07 5.01
N LYS A 168 -11.87 14.21 4.75
CA LYS A 168 -12.90 14.40 3.71
C LYS A 168 -12.36 14.60 2.30
N LEU A 169 -11.15 14.10 2.04
CA LEU A 169 -10.43 14.37 0.79
C LEU A 169 -10.70 13.37 -0.34
N LEU A 170 -11.55 12.35 -0.13
CA LEU A 170 -11.92 11.40 -1.18
C LEU A 170 -13.30 11.69 -1.77
N SER A 171 -13.39 11.62 -3.09
CA SER A 171 -14.66 11.71 -3.82
C SER A 171 -15.56 10.51 -3.51
N SER A 172 -16.87 10.63 -3.77
CA SER A 172 -17.82 9.52 -3.60
C SER A 172 -17.48 8.31 -4.47
N ALA A 173 -16.92 8.54 -5.66
CA ALA A 173 -16.45 7.49 -6.56
C ALA A 173 -15.23 6.75 -5.99
N GLN A 174 -14.25 7.47 -5.45
CA GLN A 174 -13.09 6.88 -4.80
C GLN A 174 -13.48 6.08 -3.56
N ARG A 175 -14.39 6.60 -2.73
CA ARG A 175 -14.93 5.86 -1.57
C ARG A 175 -15.63 4.57 -2.00
N ARG A 176 -16.44 4.62 -3.06
CA ARG A 176 -17.09 3.43 -3.62
C ARG A 176 -16.06 2.38 -4.05
N ARG A 177 -14.99 2.77 -4.74
CA ARG A 177 -13.88 1.88 -5.12
C ARG A 177 -13.21 1.23 -3.91
N LEU A 178 -13.00 1.98 -2.82
CA LEU A 178 -12.49 1.42 -1.56
C LEU A 178 -13.41 0.35 -0.98
N VAL A 179 -14.74 0.56 -1.00
CA VAL A 179 -15.69 -0.46 -0.52
C VAL A 179 -15.62 -1.74 -1.37
N VAL A 180 -15.49 -1.61 -2.70
CA VAL A 180 -15.29 -2.76 -3.60
C VAL A 180 -13.99 -3.50 -3.28
N LEU A 181 -12.89 -2.77 -3.06
CA LEU A 181 -11.60 -3.34 -2.64
C LEU A 181 -11.70 -4.10 -1.31
N VAL A 182 -12.42 -3.54 -0.35
CA VAL A 182 -12.67 -4.23 0.93
C VAL A 182 -13.47 -5.51 0.72
N GLY A 183 -14.53 -5.47 -0.09
CA GLY A 183 -15.29 -6.67 -0.46
C GLY A 183 -14.40 -7.75 -1.10
N ALA A 184 -13.48 -7.36 -1.98
CA ALA A 184 -12.51 -8.26 -2.57
C ALA A 184 -11.54 -8.86 -1.53
N ALA A 185 -11.12 -8.08 -0.53
CA ALA A 185 -10.25 -8.55 0.55
C ALA A 185 -10.96 -9.47 1.57
N LEU A 186 -12.27 -9.32 1.76
CA LEU A 186 -13.09 -10.17 2.65
C LEU A 186 -13.50 -11.50 1.98
N ARG A 187 -13.59 -11.52 0.65
CA ARG A 187 -14.04 -12.68 -0.11
C ARG A 187 -13.07 -13.86 0.06
N ASP A 188 -13.63 -15.01 0.42
CA ASP A 188 -12.92 -16.28 0.62
C ASP A 188 -11.74 -16.22 1.61
N GLN A 189 -11.74 -15.24 2.53
CA GLN A 189 -10.62 -15.00 3.43
C GLN A 189 -10.91 -15.46 4.86
N ALA A 190 -9.90 -16.02 5.52
CA ALA A 190 -9.99 -16.62 6.85
C ALA A 190 -8.87 -16.15 7.81
N ASP A 191 -7.83 -15.47 7.30
CA ASP A 191 -6.81 -14.88 8.17
C ASP A 191 -7.42 -13.75 9.01
N ALA A 192 -7.36 -13.92 10.33
CA ALA A 192 -8.00 -13.00 11.26
C ALA A 192 -7.45 -11.57 11.17
N GLU A 193 -6.17 -11.39 10.86
CA GLU A 193 -5.57 -10.07 10.73
C GLU A 193 -6.03 -9.34 9.47
N VAL A 194 -6.12 -10.07 8.34
CA VAL A 194 -6.68 -9.55 7.08
C VAL A 194 -8.15 -9.19 7.27
N LEU A 195 -8.95 -10.09 7.85
CA LEU A 195 -10.37 -9.85 8.10
C LEU A 195 -10.58 -8.66 9.04
N TYR A 196 -9.84 -8.58 10.15
CA TYR A 196 -9.90 -7.48 11.09
C TYR A 196 -9.63 -6.13 10.40
N ARG A 197 -8.53 -6.00 9.67
CA ARG A 197 -8.18 -4.74 8.98
C ARG A 197 -9.19 -4.37 7.90
N ALA A 198 -9.66 -5.34 7.13
CA ALA A 198 -10.67 -5.11 6.10
C ALA A 198 -12.00 -4.63 6.71
N LEU A 199 -12.46 -5.25 7.81
CA LEU A 199 -13.66 -4.81 8.51
C LEU A 199 -13.48 -3.42 9.15
N VAL A 200 -12.32 -3.13 9.75
CA VAL A 200 -12.01 -1.78 10.27
C VAL A 200 -12.07 -0.74 9.15
N ALA A 201 -11.49 -1.03 7.97
CA ALA A 201 -11.57 -0.14 6.82
C ALA A 201 -13.03 0.06 6.36
N LEU A 202 -13.82 -1.02 6.29
CA LEU A 202 -15.24 -0.95 5.93
C LEU A 202 -16.03 -0.08 6.90
N GLY A 203 -15.98 -0.38 8.20
CA GLY A 203 -16.70 0.37 9.23
C GLY A 203 -16.32 1.84 9.25
N THR A 204 -15.03 2.14 9.04
CA THR A 204 -14.54 3.53 8.94
C THR A 204 -15.15 4.28 7.75
N VAL A 205 -15.29 3.64 6.58
CA VAL A 205 -15.94 4.27 5.41
C VAL A 205 -17.46 4.39 5.62
N LEU A 206 -18.11 3.36 6.16
CA LEU A 206 -19.55 3.33 6.39
C LEU A 206 -20.00 4.35 7.43
N GLY A 207 -19.20 4.55 8.48
CA GLY A 207 -19.49 5.48 9.57
C GLY A 207 -19.60 6.94 9.11
N ASP A 208 -19.04 7.28 7.95
CA ASP A 208 -19.15 8.61 7.36
C ASP A 208 -20.25 8.70 6.29
N THR A 209 -20.22 7.81 5.30
CA THR A 209 -21.11 7.88 4.14
C THR A 209 -21.58 6.50 3.72
N ALA A 210 -22.72 6.05 4.26
CA ALA A 210 -23.36 4.80 3.86
C ALA A 210 -23.67 4.72 2.35
N GLU A 211 -23.83 5.87 1.68
CA GLU A 211 -24.05 5.97 0.23
C GLU A 211 -22.92 5.32 -0.61
N ALA A 212 -21.68 5.32 -0.11
CA ALA A 212 -20.55 4.69 -0.79
C ALA A 212 -20.77 3.16 -0.98
N ALA A 213 -21.56 2.56 -0.11
CA ALA A 213 -21.96 1.16 -0.14
C ALA A 213 -23.31 0.89 -0.83
N GLY A 214 -23.99 1.94 -1.32
CA GLY A 214 -25.32 1.81 -1.92
C GLY A 214 -25.34 0.81 -3.08
N GLY A 215 -26.26 -0.15 -3.02
CA GLY A 215 -26.44 -1.22 -4.01
C GLY A 215 -25.49 -2.42 -3.87
N MET A 216 -24.68 -2.48 -2.80
CA MET A 216 -23.78 -3.60 -2.53
C MET A 216 -24.28 -4.49 -1.38
N ASN A 217 -23.99 -5.79 -1.44
CA ASN A 217 -24.38 -6.77 -0.41
C ASN A 217 -23.45 -6.74 0.82
N ILE A 218 -23.19 -5.56 1.38
CA ILE A 218 -22.22 -5.37 2.46
C ILE A 218 -22.54 -6.23 3.70
N LYS A 219 -23.84 -6.34 4.05
CA LYS A 219 -24.29 -7.15 5.19
C LYS A 219 -23.90 -8.63 5.02
N GLU A 220 -23.97 -9.16 3.81
CA GLU A 220 -23.57 -10.55 3.53
C GLU A 220 -22.07 -10.72 3.67
N TRP A 221 -21.27 -9.77 3.16
CA TRP A 221 -19.81 -9.81 3.28
C TRP A 221 -19.37 -9.80 4.75
N ILE A 222 -19.98 -8.93 5.57
CA ILE A 222 -19.66 -8.83 6.99
C ILE A 222 -20.05 -10.11 7.74
N ARG A 223 -21.26 -10.66 7.50
CA ARG A 223 -21.70 -11.91 8.14
C ARG A 223 -20.79 -13.07 7.77
N ALA A 224 -20.46 -13.22 6.50
CA ALA A 224 -19.56 -14.26 6.03
C ALA A 224 -18.16 -14.14 6.66
N ALA A 225 -17.62 -12.91 6.80
CA ALA A 225 -16.35 -12.67 7.49
C ALA A 225 -16.43 -13.05 8.98
N LYS A 226 -17.54 -12.68 9.65
CA LYS A 226 -17.80 -13.02 11.06
C LYS A 226 -17.86 -14.53 11.30
N GLU A 227 -18.52 -15.27 10.40
CA GLU A 227 -18.68 -16.72 10.50
C GLU A 227 -17.37 -17.49 10.28
N ARG A 228 -16.48 -16.97 9.41
CA ARG A 228 -15.20 -17.60 9.09
C ARG A 228 -14.13 -17.44 10.17
N CYS A 229 -14.31 -16.53 11.14
CA CYS A 229 -13.31 -16.25 12.16
C CYS A 229 -13.86 -16.44 13.58
N ALA A 230 -13.11 -17.19 14.40
CA ALA A 230 -13.46 -17.42 15.79
C ALA A 230 -12.94 -16.32 16.75
N GLU A 231 -12.06 -15.44 16.29
CA GLU A 231 -11.47 -14.41 17.15
C GLU A 231 -12.49 -13.33 17.51
N GLU A 232 -12.66 -13.10 18.82
CA GLU A 232 -13.62 -12.13 19.36
C GLU A 232 -13.40 -10.72 18.82
N ARG A 233 -12.14 -10.29 18.60
CA ARG A 233 -11.85 -8.98 18.01
C ARG A 233 -12.41 -8.81 16.59
N VAL A 234 -12.44 -9.87 15.79
CA VAL A 234 -12.98 -9.84 14.42
C VAL A 234 -14.50 -9.79 14.48
N ARG A 235 -15.09 -10.59 15.37
CA ARG A 235 -16.55 -10.62 15.58
C ARG A 235 -17.10 -9.30 16.11
N GLY A 236 -16.41 -8.69 17.07
CA GLY A 236 -16.78 -7.38 17.62
C GLY A 236 -16.81 -6.29 16.54
N VAL A 237 -15.75 -6.17 15.74
CA VAL A 237 -15.73 -5.20 14.64
C VAL A 237 -16.77 -5.52 13.56
N ALA A 238 -17.03 -6.80 13.28
CA ALA A 238 -18.09 -7.19 12.36
C ALA A 238 -19.48 -6.74 12.87
N ASP A 239 -19.75 -6.87 14.16
CA ASP A 239 -21.02 -6.41 14.76
C ASP A 239 -21.17 -4.89 14.71
N GLU A 240 -20.09 -4.16 14.97
CA GLU A 240 -20.07 -2.70 14.77
C GLU A 240 -20.37 -2.34 13.30
N CYS A 241 -19.73 -3.01 12.34
CA CYS A 241 -19.97 -2.79 10.91
C CYS A 241 -21.43 -3.09 10.52
N LEU A 242 -22.03 -4.16 11.07
CA LEU A 242 -23.44 -4.51 10.81
C LEU A 242 -24.40 -3.42 11.32
N SER A 243 -24.07 -2.76 12.43
CA SER A 243 -24.88 -1.66 12.96
C SER A 243 -24.84 -0.40 12.06
N LEU A 244 -23.75 -0.23 11.30
CA LEU A 244 -23.54 0.89 10.38
C LEU A 244 -24.09 0.64 8.97
N ALA A 245 -24.15 -0.62 8.55
CA ALA A 245 -24.73 -1.00 7.27
C ALA A 245 -26.25 -0.80 7.29
N ARG A 246 -26.73 0.36 6.84
CA ARG A 246 -28.17 0.65 6.70
C ARG A 246 -28.74 -0.06 5.48
#